data_AF-A0A177ZXN9-F1
#
_entry.id   AF-A0A177ZXN9-F1
#
_cell.length_a   1.000
_cell.length_b   1.000
_cell.length_c   1.000
_cell.angle_alpha   90.00
_cell.angle_beta   90.00
_cell.angle_gamma   90.00
#
_symmetry.space_group_name_H-M   'P 1'
#
loop_
_entity.id
_entity.type
_entity.pdbx_description
1 polymer ?
#
loop_
_entity_poly.entity_id
_entity_poly.type
_entity_poly.pdbx_seq_one_letter_code
_entity_poly.pdbx_strand_id
1 'polypeptide(L)'
;MKTKLHELFERDKQFGADAISFDSGLMINGRKEVVYYMIIEYEDRFDCYLNLCDDGEPPYRNILVKGSSIKKEVAQQISVRKLNKEAYGD
;
A
#
# COMPACT_ATOMS: atom_id res chain seq x y z
N MET A 1 -12.65 -7.07 8.48
CA MET A 1 -11.33 -7.66 8.82
C MET A 1 -10.32 -6.54 9.03
N LYS A 2 -9.35 -6.59 9.96
CA LYS A 2 -8.31 -5.52 10.01
C LYS A 2 -7.39 -5.65 8.79
N THR A 3 -7.09 -4.54 8.10
CA THR A 3 -6.16 -4.54 6.97
C THR A 3 -4.73 -4.74 7.48
N LYS A 4 -3.85 -5.39 6.69
CA LYS A 4 -2.43 -5.52 7.03
C LYS A 4 -1.73 -4.16 7.17
N LEU A 5 -2.19 -3.14 6.45
CA LEU A 5 -1.72 -1.76 6.59
C LEU A 5 -2.03 -1.19 7.98
N HIS A 6 -3.23 -1.48 8.51
CA HIS A 6 -3.59 -1.10 9.88
C HIS A 6 -2.73 -1.84 10.91
N GLU A 7 -2.47 -3.13 10.70
CA GLU A 7 -1.59 -3.92 11.58
C GLU A 7 -0.15 -3.40 11.57
N LEU A 8 0.35 -2.94 10.42
CA LEU A 8 1.67 -2.34 10.29
C LEU A 8 1.80 -1.09 11.18
N PHE A 9 0.80 -0.22 11.14
CA PHE A 9 0.75 0.97 11.98
C PHE A 9 0.69 0.64 13.49
N GLU A 10 -0.09 -0.36 13.89
CA GLU A 10 -0.21 -0.73 15.31
C GLU A 10 1.06 -1.38 15.88
N ARG A 11 1.80 -2.13 15.06
CA ARG A 11 2.93 -2.96 15.52
C ARG A 11 4.28 -2.27 15.37
N ASP A 12 4.48 -1.52 14.29
CA ASP A 12 5.75 -0.86 14.02
C ASP A 12 5.71 0.58 14.56
N LYS A 13 6.27 0.76 15.76
CA LYS A 13 6.37 2.07 16.41
C LYS A 13 7.25 3.07 15.66
N GLN A 14 8.03 2.61 14.68
CA GLN A 14 8.88 3.44 13.82
C GLN A 14 8.24 3.67 12.44
N PHE A 15 7.03 3.16 12.21
CA PHE A 15 6.34 3.36 10.95
C PHE A 15 6.06 4.84 10.70
N GLY A 16 6.62 5.38 9.61
CA GLY A 16 6.50 6.80 9.28
C GLY A 16 7.35 7.73 10.16
N ALA A 17 8.28 7.20 10.96
CA ALA A 17 9.25 8.03 11.68
C ALA A 17 10.06 8.86 10.69
N ASP A 18 10.22 10.15 10.97
CA ASP A 18 10.89 11.14 10.11
C ASP A 18 10.18 11.41 8.76
N ALA A 19 8.91 11.02 8.62
CA ALA A 19 8.12 11.40 7.47
C ALA A 19 7.91 12.92 7.41
N ILE A 20 8.17 13.50 6.24
CA ILE A 20 7.94 14.92 5.94
C ILE A 20 6.45 15.15 5.65
N SER A 21 5.85 14.23 4.88
CA SER A 21 4.45 14.30 4.51
C SER A 21 3.86 12.90 4.34
N PHE A 22 2.54 12.81 4.40
CA PHE A 22 1.83 11.59 4.04
C PHE A 22 0.55 11.92 3.28
N ASP A 23 0.17 11.02 2.38
CA ASP A 23 -1.07 11.04 1.61
C ASP A 23 -1.71 9.66 1.66
N SER A 24 -3.00 9.57 1.97
CA SER A 24 -3.66 8.28 2.15
C SER A 24 -5.12 8.34 1.78
N GLY A 25 -5.67 7.20 1.36
CA GLY A 25 -7.06 7.11 1.00
C GLY A 25 -7.44 5.77 0.39
N LEU A 26 -8.49 5.82 -0.40
CA LEU A 26 -9.04 4.68 -1.12
C LEU A 26 -8.92 4.93 -2.62
N MET A 27 -8.66 3.86 -3.38
CA MET A 27 -8.77 3.86 -4.83
C MET A 27 -9.51 2.62 -5.31
N ILE A 28 -10.12 2.73 -6.48
CA ILE A 28 -10.70 1.59 -7.19
C ILE A 28 -9.74 1.20 -8.29
N ASN A 29 -9.27 -0.05 -8.29
CA ASN A 29 -8.36 -0.53 -9.33
C ASN A 29 -9.09 -0.86 -10.64
N GLY A 30 -8.34 -1.26 -11.67
CA GLY A 30 -8.90 -1.65 -12.98
C GLY A 30 -9.85 -2.88 -12.93
N ARG A 31 -9.82 -3.65 -11.84
CA ARG A 31 -10.68 -4.81 -11.59
C ARG A 31 -11.90 -4.48 -10.70
N LYS A 32 -12.16 -3.19 -10.43
CA LYS A 32 -13.25 -2.68 -9.58
C LYS A 32 -13.15 -3.08 -8.10
N GLU A 33 -11.95 -3.36 -7.63
CA GLU A 33 -11.68 -3.70 -6.24
C GLU A 33 -11.19 -2.47 -5.48
N VAL A 34 -11.58 -2.38 -4.21
CA VAL A 34 -11.16 -1.30 -3.30
C VAL A 34 -9.74 -1.59 -2.82
N VAL A 35 -8.86 -0.61 -2.97
CA VAL A 35 -7.47 -0.67 -2.49
C VAL A 35 -7.22 0.54 -1.60
N TYR A 36 -6.79 0.29 -0.37
CA TYR A 36 -6.28 1.33 0.52
C TYR A 36 -4.87 1.70 0.05
N TYR A 37 -4.58 3.00 -0.06
CA TYR A 37 -3.23 3.46 -0.34
C TYR A 37 -2.71 4.36 0.77
N MET A 38 -1.40 4.36 0.94
CA MET A 38 -0.67 5.32 1.77
C MET A 38 0.67 5.60 1.13
N ILE A 39 0.97 6.87 0.91
CA ILE A 39 2.24 7.36 0.39
C ILE A 39 2.89 8.17 1.50
N ILE A 40 4.12 7.83 1.85
CA ILE A 40 4.91 8.50 2.87
C ILE A 40 6.12 9.11 2.19
N GLU A 41 6.33 10.40 2.38
CA GLU A 41 7.49 11.14 1.92
C GLU A 41 8.51 11.26 3.06
N TYR A 42 9.76 10.92 2.75
CA TYR A 42 10.93 11.16 3.59
C TYR A 42 11.91 12.04 2.80
N GLU A 43 12.97 12.52 3.46
CA GLU A 43 13.98 13.37 2.82
C GLU A 43 14.67 12.69 1.62
N ASP A 44 14.86 11.37 1.68
CA ASP A 44 15.62 10.61 0.69
C ASP A 44 14.77 9.67 -0.19
N ARG A 45 13.48 9.50 0.12
CA ARG A 45 12.63 8.52 -0.56
C ARG A 45 11.14 8.77 -0.37
N PHE A 46 10.37 8.11 -1.22
CA PHE A 46 8.93 7.88 -1.08
C PHE A 46 8.68 6.39 -0.86
N ASP A 47 7.82 6.08 0.11
CA ASP A 47 7.26 4.75 0.30
C ASP A 47 5.77 4.76 -0.06
N CYS A 48 5.37 3.92 -1.01
CA CYS A 48 3.98 3.75 -1.44
C CYS A 48 3.48 2.36 -1.03
N TYR A 49 2.51 2.33 -0.12
CA TYR A 49 1.84 1.13 0.36
C TYR A 49 0.47 0.99 -0.30
N LEU A 50 0.17 -0.23 -0.77
CA LEU A 50 -1.15 -0.59 -1.28
C LEU A 50 -1.66 -1.81 -0.49
N ASN A 51 -2.89 -1.74 0.00
CA ASN A 51 -3.57 -2.85 0.65
C ASN A 51 -4.86 -3.19 -0.07
N LEU A 52 -4.91 -4.36 -0.72
CA LEU A 52 -6.14 -4.97 -1.22
C LEU A 52 -6.76 -5.82 -0.11
N CYS A 53 -8.04 -5.60 0.18
CA CYS A 53 -8.78 -6.31 1.23
C CYS A 53 -10.18 -6.66 0.72
N ASP A 54 -10.52 -7.95 0.69
CA ASP A 54 -11.84 -8.43 0.25
C ASP A 54 -12.92 -8.35 1.36
N ASP A 55 -12.58 -7.72 2.49
CA ASP A 55 -13.43 -7.45 3.65
C ASP A 55 -14.29 -8.62 4.18
N GLY A 56 -13.78 -9.84 4.03
CA GLY A 56 -14.46 -11.06 4.48
C GLY A 56 -15.29 -11.75 3.40
N GLU A 57 -15.18 -11.34 2.14
CA GLU A 57 -15.72 -12.04 0.97
C GLU A 57 -14.65 -12.88 0.26
N PRO A 58 -15.00 -14.00 -0.37
CA PRO A 58 -14.08 -14.74 -1.24
C PRO A 58 -13.48 -13.83 -2.33
N PRO A 59 -12.20 -13.96 -2.68
CA PRO A 59 -11.24 -14.98 -2.22
C PRO A 59 -10.51 -14.65 -0.90
N TYR A 60 -11.05 -13.76 -0.07
CA TYR A 60 -10.58 -13.44 1.28
C TYR A 60 -9.16 -12.85 1.34
N ARG A 61 -8.76 -12.10 0.30
CA ARG A 61 -7.43 -11.49 0.24
C ARG A 61 -7.30 -10.38 1.28
N ASN A 62 -6.10 -10.32 1.86
CA ASN A 62 -5.58 -9.18 2.60
C ASN A 62 -4.10 -9.06 2.21
N ILE A 63 -3.84 -8.35 1.12
CA ILE A 63 -2.54 -8.26 0.46
C ILE A 63 -2.01 -6.85 0.69
N LEU A 64 -0.87 -6.74 1.36
CA LEU A 64 -0.14 -5.50 1.55
C LEU A 64 1.16 -5.57 0.75
N VAL A 65 1.40 -4.56 -0.09
CA VAL A 65 2.65 -4.40 -0.82
C VAL A 65 3.22 -3.01 -0.60
N LYS A 66 4.54 -2.89 -0.78
CA LYS A 66 5.30 -1.64 -0.66
C LYS A 66 6.16 -1.41 -1.90
N GLY A 67 6.11 -0.22 -2.47
CA GLY A 67 7.10 0.30 -3.41
C GLY A 67 7.90 1.42 -2.77
N SER A 68 9.21 1.49 -3.05
CA SER A 68 10.11 2.51 -2.51
C SER A 68 10.98 3.07 -3.62
N SER A 69 11.15 4.39 -3.66
CA SER A 69 12.04 5.06 -4.62
C SER A 69 12.27 6.52 -4.21
N ILE A 70 13.35 7.13 -4.70
CA ILE A 70 13.61 8.58 -4.58
C ILE A 70 12.52 9.40 -5.30
N LYS A 71 11.82 8.82 -6.29
CA LYS A 71 10.74 9.48 -7.03
C LYS A 71 9.38 8.87 -6.67
N LYS A 72 8.40 9.72 -6.32
CA LYS A 72 7.03 9.33 -5.97
C LYS A 72 6.39 8.41 -7.02
N GLU A 73 6.46 8.79 -8.29
CA GLU A 73 5.83 8.06 -9.39
C GLU A 73 6.42 6.66 -9.55
N VAL A 74 7.72 6.52 -9.32
CA VAL A 74 8.41 5.22 -9.41
C VAL A 74 8.04 4.34 -8.22
N ALA A 75 7.94 4.89 -7.01
CA ALA A 75 7.46 4.14 -5.83
C ALA A 75 6.03 3.62 -6.05
N GLN A 76 5.16 4.46 -6.62
CA GLN A 76 3.79 4.08 -7.00
C GLN A 76 3.80 2.95 -8.04
N GLN A 77 4.54 3.08 -9.14
CA GLN A 77 4.64 2.03 -10.17
C GLN A 77 5.14 0.70 -9.62
N ILE A 78 6.14 0.72 -8.73
CA ILE A 78 6.64 -0.49 -8.07
C ILE A 78 5.53 -1.12 -7.22
N SER A 79 4.80 -0.32 -6.44
CA SER A 79 3.72 -0.81 -5.58
C SER A 79 2.60 -1.45 -6.40
N VAL A 80 2.19 -0.83 -7.52
CA VAL A 80 1.16 -1.38 -8.42
C VAL A 80 1.61 -2.69 -9.06
N ARG A 81 2.85 -2.74 -9.57
CA ARG A 81 3.41 -3.98 -10.14
C ARG A 81 3.43 -5.12 -9.13
N LYS A 82 3.87 -4.83 -7.89
CA LYS A 82 3.86 -5.83 -6.82
C LYS A 82 2.45 -6.28 -6.48
N LEU A 83 1.49 -5.35 -6.38
CA LEU A 83 0.10 -5.69 -6.08
C LEU A 83 -0.47 -6.61 -7.16
N ASN A 84 -0.25 -6.28 -8.44
CA ASN A 84 -0.76 -7.07 -9.55
C ASN A 84 -0.20 -8.50 -9.54
N LYS A 85 1.11 -8.63 -9.29
CA LYS A 85 1.77 -9.92 -9.17
C LYS A 85 1.20 -10.76 -8.02
N GLU A 86 1.08 -10.17 -6.83
CA GLU A 86 0.61 -10.88 -5.63
C GLU A 86 -0.90 -11.19 -5.67
N ALA A 87 -1.71 -10.30 -6.23
CA ALA A 87 -3.16 -10.43 -6.23
C ALA A 87 -3.72 -11.18 -7.44
N TYR A 88 -3.04 -11.14 -8.59
CA TYR A 88 -3.56 -11.66 -9.86
C TYR A 88 -2.58 -12.57 -10.63
N GLY A 89 -1.30 -12.61 -10.25
CA GLY A 89 -0.28 -13.36 -10.97
C GLY A 89 0.19 -12.70 -12.27
N ASP A 90 -0.10 -11.41 -12.46
CA ASP A 90 0.30 -10.61 -13.64
C ASP A 90 1.75 -10.08 -13.54
#